data_AF-K5DA12-F1
#
_entry.id   AF-K5DA12-F1
#
_cell.length_a   1.000
_cell.length_b   1.000
_cell.length_c   1.000
_cell.angle_alpha   90.00
_cell.angle_beta   90.00
_cell.angle_gamma   90.00
#
_symmetry.space_group_name_H-M   'P 1'
#
loop_
_entity.id
_entity.type
_entity.pdbx_description
1 polymer ?
#
loop_
_entity_poly.entity_id
_entity_poly.type
_entity_poly.pdbx_seq_one_letter_code
_entity_poly.pdbx_strand_id
1 'polypeptide(L)'
;MKLHHIAIWTFRLEELKDFYVRFLGGTSNEKYINPKKGFESYFISFGEGPSLELMSRTDVQNTPIEENRLGLTHLAFTFPSREEVLRFTEQMRSEGYTIAGEPRTSGDGYFESVVLDPDGNRIECVCPPQADEPQDDCSFETERLLIRSFRENDAETFFACCQNPNLGNNAGWAPHKSIEESREILQNVFIGQEDIWAITLKDTRQLIGSIGIVPDPKRENPQVRMLGYWLDEAHWGKGYMTEAVQAVLNYGFNELQLSLITANCYPHNKRSQQVLERNGFICEGVLHQAELTYNGNIYDHLCYYLPNICRPASEDYDEILQVWEDSVRHTHHFLTEEHIQFYKPLVRNHYLSAVELYIIRNTNGKIVAFMGLSDELIEMLFVSPGEQGKGYGRRLLEYATRRKQMNKVDVNEQNDKALGFYLRMGFRIIGRDETDGMGKPYPILHLQLPEAENGNK
;
A
#
# COMPACT_ATOMS: atom_id res chain seq x y z
N MET A 1 10.65 -33.34 -30.08
CA MET A 1 9.88 -33.00 -31.30
C MET A 1 9.69 -31.48 -31.30
N LYS A 2 9.74 -30.80 -32.46
CA LYS A 2 9.57 -29.34 -32.59
C LYS A 2 8.48 -29.05 -33.63
N LEU A 3 7.70 -27.99 -33.44
CA LEU A 3 6.76 -27.51 -34.45
C LEU A 3 7.55 -26.93 -35.63
N HIS A 4 7.28 -27.40 -36.85
CA HIS A 4 8.02 -26.97 -38.04
C HIS A 4 7.39 -25.75 -38.71
N HIS A 5 6.08 -25.80 -38.95
CA HIS A 5 5.34 -24.69 -39.55
C HIS A 5 3.85 -24.75 -39.18
N ILE A 6 3.18 -23.62 -39.34
CA ILE A 6 1.72 -23.47 -39.28
C ILE A 6 1.26 -23.03 -40.67
N ALA A 7 0.17 -23.58 -41.18
CA ALA A 7 -0.33 -23.28 -42.51
C ALA A 7 -1.66 -22.52 -42.46
N ILE A 8 -1.80 -21.49 -43.30
CA ILE A 8 -3.04 -20.69 -43.43
C ILE A 8 -3.45 -20.62 -44.89
N TRP A 9 -4.74 -20.86 -45.14
CA TRP A 9 -5.36 -20.67 -46.45
C TRP A 9 -5.72 -19.21 -46.68
N THR A 10 -5.41 -18.72 -47.88
CA THR A 10 -5.68 -17.35 -48.31
C THR A 10 -6.15 -17.31 -49.76
N PHE A 11 -7.04 -16.36 -50.06
CA PHE A 11 -7.43 -16.01 -51.42
C PHE A 11 -6.68 -14.76 -51.94
N ARG A 12 -5.83 -14.14 -51.11
CA ARG A 12 -5.02 -12.95 -51.42
C ARG A 12 -3.56 -13.19 -51.06
N LEU A 13 -2.97 -14.23 -51.66
CA LEU A 13 -1.64 -14.74 -51.33
C LEU A 13 -0.55 -13.66 -51.31
N GLU A 14 -0.53 -12.77 -52.30
CA GLU A 14 0.49 -11.71 -52.37
C GLU A 14 0.32 -10.65 -51.30
N GLU A 15 -0.92 -10.20 -51.06
CA GLU A 15 -1.23 -9.18 -50.04
C GLU A 15 -0.91 -9.70 -48.64
N LEU A 16 -1.24 -10.96 -48.37
CA LEU A 16 -0.94 -11.61 -47.10
C LEU A 16 0.56 -11.79 -46.90
N LYS A 17 1.29 -12.21 -47.93
CA LYS A 17 2.76 -12.29 -47.91
C LYS A 17 3.38 -10.92 -47.63
N ASP A 18 2.96 -9.89 -48.35
CA ASP A 18 3.46 -8.52 -48.19
C ASP A 18 3.17 -7.98 -46.78
N PHE A 19 2.00 -8.29 -46.21
CA PHE A 19 1.66 -7.94 -44.84
C PHE A 19 2.66 -8.50 -43.81
N TYR A 20 2.87 -9.82 -43.80
CA TYR A 20 3.77 -10.45 -42.82
C TYR A 20 5.23 -10.04 -43.02
N VAL A 21 5.65 -9.81 -44.26
CA VAL A 21 7.01 -9.34 -44.56
C VAL A 21 7.21 -7.89 -44.10
N ARG A 22 6.26 -7.00 -44.43
CA ARG A 22 6.38 -5.56 -44.17
C ARG A 22 6.19 -5.20 -42.71
N PHE A 23 5.16 -5.74 -42.07
CA PHE A 23 4.73 -5.30 -40.74
C PHE A 23 5.35 -6.13 -39.61
N LEU A 24 5.61 -7.42 -39.85
CA LEU A 24 6.08 -8.35 -38.81
C LEU A 24 7.51 -8.83 -39.06
N GLY A 25 8.22 -8.21 -40.02
CA GLY A 25 9.63 -8.50 -40.30
C GLY A 25 9.89 -9.91 -40.86
N GLY A 26 8.87 -10.55 -41.44
CA GLY A 26 8.99 -11.89 -42.01
C GLY A 26 9.89 -11.93 -43.25
N THR A 27 10.60 -13.04 -43.45
CA THR A 27 11.37 -13.31 -44.67
C THR A 27 10.68 -14.37 -45.51
N SER A 28 10.33 -14.03 -46.75
CA SER A 28 9.65 -14.95 -47.67
C SER A 28 10.64 -15.73 -48.54
N ASN A 29 10.30 -16.97 -48.88
CA ASN A 29 10.99 -17.75 -49.90
C ASN A 29 10.55 -17.38 -51.34
N GLU A 30 11.13 -18.04 -52.34
CA GLU A 30 10.59 -17.99 -53.70
C GLU A 30 9.23 -18.69 -53.76
N LYS A 31 8.32 -18.11 -54.56
CA LYS A 31 6.96 -18.62 -54.73
C LYS A 31 6.97 -20.04 -55.26
N TYR A 32 6.30 -20.95 -54.55
CA TYR A 32 6.04 -22.29 -55.06
C TYR A 32 4.74 -22.32 -55.84
N ILE A 33 4.74 -22.94 -57.03
CA ILE A 33 3.56 -23.07 -57.88
C ILE A 33 3.43 -24.52 -58.34
N ASN A 34 2.25 -25.10 -58.15
CA ASN A 34 1.86 -26.40 -58.69
C ASN A 34 0.66 -26.24 -59.64
N PRO A 35 0.90 -26.09 -60.96
CA PRO A 35 -0.15 -25.82 -61.94
C PRO A 35 -1.21 -26.92 -62.03
N LYS A 36 -0.83 -28.19 -61.80
CA LYS A 36 -1.75 -29.33 -61.88
C LYS A 36 -2.81 -29.31 -60.78
N LYS A 37 -2.45 -28.77 -59.61
CA LYS A 37 -3.33 -28.68 -58.44
C LYS A 37 -3.92 -27.28 -58.26
N GLY A 38 -3.55 -26.31 -59.11
CA GLY A 38 -3.89 -24.91 -58.94
C GLY A 38 -3.44 -24.37 -57.58
N PHE A 39 -2.30 -24.84 -57.07
CA PHE A 39 -1.82 -24.56 -55.72
C PHE A 39 -0.59 -23.66 -55.76
N GLU A 40 -0.56 -22.67 -54.87
CA GLU A 40 0.56 -21.74 -54.70
C GLU A 40 0.86 -21.56 -53.22
N SER A 41 2.13 -21.41 -52.84
CA SER A 41 2.49 -21.12 -51.46
C SER A 41 3.77 -20.30 -51.28
N TYR A 42 3.83 -19.65 -50.11
CA TYR A 42 5.01 -19.01 -49.55
C TYR A 42 5.27 -19.55 -48.15
N PHE A 43 6.54 -19.69 -47.79
CA PHE A 43 6.98 -19.82 -46.41
C PHE A 43 7.51 -18.47 -45.93
N ILE A 44 7.00 -18.01 -44.79
CA ILE A 44 7.46 -16.81 -44.10
C ILE A 44 8.17 -17.26 -42.81
N SER A 45 9.46 -16.91 -42.68
CA SER A 45 10.25 -17.17 -41.48
C SER A 45 10.45 -15.89 -40.67
N PHE A 46 10.52 -16.02 -39.34
CA PHE A 46 10.68 -14.92 -38.38
C PHE A 46 11.97 -15.06 -37.56
N GLY A 47 13.04 -15.55 -38.20
CA GLY A 47 14.30 -15.90 -37.52
C GLY A 47 14.28 -17.34 -36.99
N GLU A 48 14.20 -17.52 -35.67
CA GLU A 48 14.15 -18.83 -35.02
C GLU A 48 12.71 -19.28 -34.75
N GLY A 49 12.43 -20.58 -34.93
CA GLY A 49 11.11 -21.17 -34.62
C GLY A 49 10.33 -21.67 -35.84
N PRO A 50 9.02 -21.93 -35.69
CA PRO A 50 8.19 -22.41 -36.78
C PRO A 50 7.94 -21.32 -37.83
N SER A 51 7.88 -21.71 -39.10
CA SER A 51 7.52 -20.81 -40.20
C SER A 51 6.01 -20.74 -40.42
N LEU A 52 5.52 -19.69 -41.07
CA LEU A 52 4.14 -19.60 -41.54
C LEU A 52 4.09 -19.98 -43.02
N GLU A 53 3.32 -21.01 -43.38
CA GLU A 53 3.03 -21.37 -44.76
C GLU A 53 1.73 -20.68 -45.20
N LEU A 54 1.84 -19.72 -46.11
CA LEU A 54 0.70 -19.07 -46.75
C LEU A 54 0.35 -19.88 -48.00
N MET A 55 -0.87 -20.39 -48.04
CA MET A 55 -1.32 -21.34 -49.06
C MET A 55 -2.52 -20.79 -49.81
N SER A 56 -2.52 -20.91 -51.13
CA SER A 56 -3.67 -20.60 -51.98
C SER A 56 -3.98 -21.77 -52.91
N ARG A 57 -5.27 -21.98 -53.16
CA ARG A 57 -5.77 -22.93 -54.16
C ARG A 57 -7.00 -22.34 -54.82
N THR A 58 -7.24 -22.72 -56.08
CA THR A 58 -8.33 -22.15 -56.90
C THR A 58 -9.75 -22.35 -56.36
N ASP A 59 -9.94 -23.26 -55.41
CA ASP A 59 -11.23 -23.56 -54.77
C ASP A 59 -11.37 -22.95 -53.35
N VAL A 60 -10.35 -22.23 -52.86
CA VAL A 60 -10.41 -21.51 -51.58
C VAL A 60 -11.32 -20.28 -51.75
N GLN A 61 -12.36 -20.20 -50.93
CA GLN A 61 -13.34 -19.12 -50.97
C GLN A 61 -13.08 -18.09 -49.87
N ASN A 62 -13.52 -16.86 -50.10
CA ASN A 62 -13.53 -15.80 -49.09
C ASN A 62 -14.69 -16.03 -48.12
N THR A 63 -14.43 -16.78 -47.06
CA THR A 63 -15.37 -16.98 -45.95
C THR A 63 -14.93 -16.13 -44.77
N PRO A 64 -15.78 -15.22 -44.26
CA PRO A 64 -15.46 -14.43 -43.08
C PRO A 64 -15.12 -15.31 -41.87
N ILE A 65 -14.10 -14.91 -41.11
CA ILE A 65 -13.69 -15.58 -39.88
C ILE A 65 -14.56 -15.08 -38.72
N GLU A 66 -15.33 -15.97 -38.10
CA GLU A 66 -16.12 -15.65 -36.91
C GLU A 66 -15.24 -15.60 -35.64
N GLU A 67 -15.58 -14.69 -34.71
CA GLU A 67 -14.79 -14.41 -33.49
C GLU A 67 -14.69 -15.61 -32.53
N ASN A 68 -15.74 -16.43 -32.43
CA ASN A 68 -15.83 -17.55 -31.47
C ASN A 68 -15.85 -18.92 -32.15
N ARG A 69 -14.97 -19.14 -33.14
CA ARG A 69 -14.88 -20.42 -33.86
C ARG A 69 -13.95 -21.42 -33.17
N LEU A 70 -14.24 -22.71 -33.31
CA LEU A 70 -13.31 -23.79 -32.97
C LEU A 70 -12.17 -23.86 -34.01
N GLY A 71 -10.92 -23.93 -33.56
CA GLY A 71 -9.74 -24.03 -34.44
C GLY A 71 -8.59 -23.11 -34.03
N LEU A 72 -7.82 -22.61 -35.00
CA LEU A 72 -6.78 -21.59 -34.78
C LEU A 72 -7.45 -20.23 -34.54
N THR A 73 -7.31 -19.71 -33.31
CA THR A 73 -7.99 -18.50 -32.84
C THR A 73 -7.19 -17.23 -33.14
N HIS A 74 -5.89 -17.23 -32.87
CA HIS A 74 -4.99 -16.10 -33.12
C HIS A 74 -3.55 -16.59 -33.39
N LEU A 75 -2.71 -15.67 -33.88
CA LEU A 75 -1.25 -15.78 -33.88
C LEU A 75 -0.69 -14.65 -33.02
N ALA A 76 0.20 -14.97 -32.08
CA ALA A 76 0.83 -13.97 -31.22
C ALA A 76 2.28 -13.68 -31.64
N PHE A 77 2.65 -12.41 -31.67
CA PHE A 77 4.00 -11.92 -31.95
C PHE A 77 4.50 -11.07 -30.79
N THR A 78 5.73 -11.35 -30.35
CA THR A 78 6.36 -10.62 -29.25
C THR A 78 6.96 -9.30 -29.74
N PHE A 79 6.60 -8.20 -29.09
CA PHE A 79 7.14 -6.86 -29.30
C PHE A 79 8.09 -6.47 -28.16
N PRO A 80 9.14 -5.68 -28.45
CA PRO A 80 10.17 -5.37 -27.46
C PRO A 80 9.71 -4.37 -26.39
N SER A 81 8.72 -3.52 -26.66
CA SER A 81 8.18 -2.54 -25.70
C SER A 81 6.71 -2.21 -25.91
N ARG A 82 6.12 -1.54 -24.90
CA ARG A 82 4.74 -1.04 -24.95
C ARG A 82 4.57 0.02 -26.03
N GLU A 83 5.54 0.91 -26.20
CA GLU A 83 5.55 1.94 -27.24
C GLU A 83 5.58 1.32 -28.63
N GLU A 84 6.29 0.21 -28.82
CA GLU A 84 6.34 -0.49 -30.09
C GLU A 84 5.00 -1.17 -30.39
N VAL A 85 4.31 -1.73 -29.39
CA VAL A 85 2.92 -2.19 -29.55
C VAL A 85 2.02 -1.03 -29.95
N LEU A 86 2.03 0.09 -29.21
CA LEU A 86 1.22 1.27 -29.50
C LEU A 86 1.48 1.83 -30.91
N ARG A 87 2.74 2.04 -31.26
CA ARG A 87 3.16 2.55 -32.56
C ARG A 87 2.70 1.64 -33.69
N PHE A 88 2.86 0.33 -33.51
CA PHE A 88 2.38 -0.65 -34.47
C PHE A 88 0.85 -0.58 -34.61
N THR A 89 0.09 -0.58 -33.51
CA THR A 89 -1.38 -0.48 -33.55
C THR A 89 -1.84 0.79 -34.26
N GLU A 90 -1.24 1.94 -33.98
CA GLU A 90 -1.57 3.20 -34.66
C GLU A 90 -1.20 3.18 -36.15
N GLN A 91 -0.06 2.57 -36.49
CA GLN A 91 0.32 2.39 -37.89
C GLN A 91 -0.72 1.55 -38.63
N MET A 92 -1.13 0.41 -38.08
CA MET A 92 -2.14 -0.47 -38.68
C MET A 92 -3.47 0.26 -38.86
N ARG A 93 -3.89 1.02 -37.85
CA ARG A 93 -5.10 1.86 -37.92
C ARG A 93 -5.01 2.90 -39.04
N SER A 94 -3.87 3.58 -39.17
CA SER A 94 -3.66 4.61 -40.19
C SER A 94 -3.64 4.04 -41.62
N GLU A 95 -3.20 2.79 -41.78
CA GLU A 95 -3.17 2.08 -43.06
C GLU A 95 -4.48 1.33 -43.37
N GLY A 96 -5.50 1.47 -42.50
CA GLY A 96 -6.86 0.96 -42.74
C GLY A 96 -7.12 -0.47 -42.28
N TYR A 97 -6.21 -1.07 -41.50
CA TYR A 97 -6.43 -2.39 -40.90
C TYR A 97 -7.36 -2.30 -39.68
N THR A 98 -8.11 -3.37 -39.43
CA THR A 98 -9.05 -3.44 -38.31
C THR A 98 -8.31 -3.74 -37.01
N ILE A 99 -8.53 -2.89 -36.00
CA ILE A 99 -8.08 -3.14 -34.62
C ILE A 99 -9.19 -3.90 -33.90
N ALA A 100 -9.00 -5.21 -33.71
CA ALA A 100 -9.96 -6.09 -33.04
C ALA A 100 -9.87 -6.01 -31.50
N GLY A 101 -8.77 -5.47 -30.98
CA GLY A 101 -8.56 -5.25 -29.55
C GLY A 101 -7.63 -4.07 -29.33
N GLU A 102 -8.14 -3.04 -28.65
CA GLU A 102 -7.34 -1.86 -28.32
C GLU A 102 -6.19 -2.20 -27.36
N PRO A 103 -5.08 -1.43 -27.41
CA PRO A 103 -3.94 -1.61 -26.51
C PRO A 103 -4.37 -1.59 -25.05
N ARG A 104 -4.05 -2.64 -24.31
CA ARG A 104 -4.40 -2.80 -22.89
C ARG A 104 -3.39 -3.68 -22.17
N THR A 105 -3.39 -3.60 -20.85
CA THR A 105 -2.73 -4.60 -20.01
C THR A 105 -3.73 -5.72 -19.68
N SER A 106 -3.37 -6.96 -19.99
CA SER A 106 -4.15 -8.15 -19.65
C SER A 106 -4.00 -8.52 -18.17
N GLY A 107 -4.89 -9.36 -17.65
CA GLY A 107 -4.89 -9.77 -16.23
C GLY A 107 -3.65 -10.57 -15.81
N ASP A 108 -2.91 -11.13 -16.76
CA ASP A 108 -1.62 -11.81 -16.59
C ASP A 108 -0.40 -10.91 -16.84
N GLY A 109 -0.61 -9.60 -16.99
CA GLY A 109 0.46 -8.59 -16.98
C GLY A 109 1.10 -8.27 -18.33
N TYR A 110 0.67 -8.89 -19.42
CA TYR A 110 1.13 -8.54 -20.77
C TYR A 110 0.49 -7.23 -21.22
N PHE A 111 1.24 -6.41 -21.94
CA PHE A 111 0.66 -5.29 -22.68
C PHE A 111 0.40 -5.73 -24.11
N GLU A 112 -0.85 -5.73 -24.54
CA GLU A 112 -1.28 -6.37 -25.78
C GLU A 112 -2.21 -5.47 -26.60
N SER A 113 -2.22 -5.67 -27.91
CA SER A 113 -3.28 -5.23 -28.81
C SER A 113 -3.57 -6.32 -29.84
N VAL A 114 -4.73 -6.25 -30.51
CA VAL A 114 -5.12 -7.24 -31.52
C VAL A 114 -5.46 -6.54 -32.82
N VAL A 115 -4.75 -6.90 -33.90
CA VAL A 115 -5.03 -6.42 -35.25
C VAL A 115 -5.45 -7.57 -36.15
N LEU A 116 -6.25 -7.28 -37.18
CA LEU A 116 -6.60 -8.26 -38.19
C LEU A 116 -5.64 -8.17 -39.38
N ASP A 117 -5.12 -9.32 -39.81
CA ASP A 117 -4.44 -9.42 -41.10
C ASP A 117 -5.45 -9.24 -42.27
N PRO A 118 -4.99 -9.17 -43.53
CA PRO A 118 -5.87 -8.99 -44.67
C PRO A 118 -7.08 -9.93 -44.65
N ASP A 119 -6.88 -11.21 -44.36
CA ASP A 119 -7.91 -12.26 -44.37
C ASP A 119 -8.74 -12.35 -43.08
N GLY A 120 -8.50 -11.45 -42.12
CA GLY A 120 -9.24 -11.40 -40.87
C GLY A 120 -8.70 -12.34 -39.80
N ASN A 121 -7.50 -12.90 -39.96
CA ASN A 121 -6.87 -13.64 -38.88
C ASN A 121 -6.43 -12.68 -37.78
N ARG A 122 -6.64 -13.07 -36.52
CA ARG A 122 -6.29 -12.26 -35.36
C ARG A 122 -4.79 -12.37 -35.10
N ILE A 123 -4.11 -11.22 -35.10
CA ILE A 123 -2.71 -11.07 -34.76
C ILE A 123 -2.63 -10.35 -33.42
N GLU A 124 -2.20 -11.07 -32.39
CA GLU A 124 -1.94 -10.51 -31.06
C GLU A 124 -0.52 -9.97 -31.00
N CYS A 125 -0.41 -8.67 -30.77
CA CYS A 125 0.87 -7.99 -30.58
C CYS A 125 1.10 -7.90 -29.08
N VAL A 126 2.00 -8.75 -28.55
CA VAL A 126 2.19 -8.91 -27.11
C VAL A 126 3.55 -8.38 -26.70
N CYS A 127 3.57 -7.50 -25.70
CA CYS A 127 4.77 -7.14 -24.97
C CYS A 127 4.69 -7.85 -23.61
N PRO A 128 5.62 -8.78 -23.31
CA PRO A 128 5.73 -9.38 -22.00
C PRO A 128 5.85 -8.28 -20.93
N PRO A 129 5.43 -8.56 -19.69
CA PRO A 129 5.76 -7.67 -18.58
C PRO A 129 7.28 -7.45 -18.59
N GLN A 130 7.70 -6.25 -18.99
CA GLN A 130 9.10 -5.87 -18.95
C GLN A 130 9.52 -5.80 -17.48
N ALA A 131 10.65 -6.44 -17.16
CA ALA A 131 11.25 -6.33 -15.83
C ALA A 131 11.76 -4.91 -15.51
N ASP A 132 11.82 -3.99 -16.50
CA ASP A 132 12.64 -2.78 -16.40
C ASP A 132 12.10 -1.48 -17.03
N GLU A 133 10.84 -1.37 -17.46
CA GLU A 133 10.24 -0.03 -17.64
C GLU A 133 9.73 0.47 -16.29
N PRO A 134 9.97 1.74 -15.92
CA PRO A 134 9.50 2.31 -14.67
C PRO A 134 7.99 2.48 -14.77
N GLN A 135 7.26 1.40 -14.52
CA GLN A 135 5.95 1.51 -13.91
C GLN A 135 6.19 2.42 -12.71
N ASP A 136 5.54 3.58 -12.63
CA ASP A 136 5.40 4.28 -11.36
C ASP A 136 4.58 3.33 -10.48
N ASP A 137 5.28 2.33 -9.95
CA ASP A 137 4.82 1.27 -9.05
C ASP A 137 4.74 1.87 -7.65
N CYS A 138 4.12 3.05 -7.58
CA CYS A 138 3.96 3.80 -6.37
C CYS A 138 2.87 3.12 -5.57
N SER A 139 3.26 2.29 -4.62
CA SER A 139 2.31 1.72 -3.67
C SER A 139 1.79 2.84 -2.76
N PHE A 140 2.65 3.79 -2.34
CA PHE A 140 2.23 4.95 -1.54
C PHE A 140 3.03 6.22 -1.88
N GLU A 141 2.31 7.32 -2.07
CA GLU A 141 2.90 8.65 -2.23
C GLU A 141 2.66 9.50 -0.98
N THR A 142 3.69 10.24 -0.56
CA THR A 142 3.61 11.17 0.55
C THR A 142 4.07 12.57 0.10
N GLU A 143 4.20 13.51 1.02
CA GLU A 143 4.63 14.86 0.70
C GLU A 143 6.03 14.87 0.05
N ARG A 144 6.96 14.08 0.60
CA ARG A 144 8.38 14.10 0.20
C ARG A 144 8.90 12.76 -0.29
N LEU A 145 8.16 11.68 -0.07
CA LEU A 145 8.61 10.31 -0.36
C LEU A 145 7.70 9.61 -1.35
N LEU A 146 8.34 8.78 -2.17
CA LEU A 146 7.71 7.76 -2.99
C LEU A 146 8.10 6.39 -2.44
N ILE A 147 7.09 5.61 -2.03
CA ILE A 147 7.26 4.27 -1.46
C ILE A 147 6.81 3.27 -2.52
N ARG A 148 7.74 2.45 -2.98
CA ARG A 148 7.56 1.56 -4.15
C ARG A 148 8.25 0.22 -3.95
N SER A 149 7.93 -0.75 -4.78
CA SER A 149 8.67 -2.02 -4.85
C SER A 149 10.15 -1.79 -5.14
N PHE A 150 11.01 -2.66 -4.62
CA PHE A 150 12.44 -2.70 -4.96
C PHE A 150 12.65 -3.13 -6.42
N ARG A 151 13.73 -2.64 -7.03
CA ARG A 151 14.12 -2.94 -8.42
C ARG A 151 15.58 -3.37 -8.49
N GLU A 152 15.97 -4.09 -9.53
CA GLU A 152 17.37 -4.51 -9.70
C GLU A 152 18.33 -3.31 -9.76
N ASN A 153 17.91 -2.22 -10.40
CA ASN A 153 18.68 -0.96 -10.49
C ASN A 153 18.84 -0.22 -9.14
N ASP A 154 18.22 -0.69 -8.05
CA ASP A 154 18.49 -0.17 -6.71
C ASP A 154 19.79 -0.71 -6.11
N ALA A 155 20.40 -1.74 -6.71
CA ALA A 155 21.53 -2.48 -6.15
C ALA A 155 22.71 -1.60 -5.70
N GLU A 156 23.14 -0.64 -6.52
CA GLU A 156 24.26 0.24 -6.16
C GLU A 156 23.93 1.09 -4.94
N THR A 157 22.72 1.68 -4.89
CA THR A 157 22.32 2.56 -3.78
C THR A 157 22.02 1.75 -2.51
N PHE A 158 21.41 0.57 -2.67
CA PHE A 158 21.16 -0.37 -1.59
C PHE A 158 22.48 -0.83 -0.95
N PHE A 159 23.49 -1.21 -1.74
CA PHE A 159 24.83 -1.51 -1.22
C PHE A 159 25.45 -0.30 -0.52
N ALA A 160 25.34 0.89 -1.11
CA ALA A 160 25.90 2.11 -0.52
C ALA A 160 25.32 2.41 0.88
N CYS A 161 24.03 2.14 1.09
CA CYS A 161 23.37 2.23 2.39
C CYS A 161 23.80 1.09 3.32
N CYS A 162 23.78 -0.14 2.83
CA CYS A 162 23.93 -1.34 3.67
C CYS A 162 25.37 -1.70 4.03
N GLN A 163 26.37 -1.11 3.38
CA GLN A 163 27.76 -1.20 3.87
C GLN A 163 28.00 -0.35 5.14
N ASN A 164 27.08 0.55 5.52
CA ASN A 164 27.25 1.41 6.68
C ASN A 164 27.08 0.62 8.00
N PRO A 165 28.11 0.51 8.85
CA PRO A 165 28.02 -0.22 10.11
C PRO A 165 27.04 0.39 11.10
N ASN A 166 26.82 1.71 11.07
CA ASN A 166 25.84 2.36 11.94
C ASN A 166 24.40 1.95 11.59
N LEU A 167 24.16 1.49 10.36
CA LEU A 167 22.86 1.05 9.91
C LEU A 167 22.64 -0.43 10.22
N GLY A 168 23.52 -1.31 9.72
CA GLY A 168 23.40 -2.75 9.92
C GLY A 168 23.35 -3.17 11.38
N ASN A 169 24.21 -2.58 12.23
CA ASN A 169 24.23 -2.89 13.67
C ASN A 169 22.91 -2.56 14.37
N ASN A 170 22.24 -1.48 13.96
CA ASN A 170 20.97 -1.06 14.55
C ASN A 170 19.75 -1.79 13.96
N ALA A 171 19.94 -2.48 12.84
CA ALA A 171 18.92 -3.26 12.14
C ALA A 171 19.10 -4.79 12.28
N GLY A 172 20.16 -5.24 12.97
CA GLY A 172 20.38 -6.63 13.35
C GLY A 172 21.16 -7.49 12.35
N TRP A 173 21.75 -6.89 11.31
CA TRP A 173 22.45 -7.62 10.25
C TRP A 173 23.87 -7.08 9.99
N ALA A 174 24.71 -7.95 9.43
CA ALA A 174 26.11 -7.64 9.16
C ALA A 174 26.23 -6.65 7.99
N PRO A 175 27.03 -5.57 8.10
CA PRO A 175 27.24 -4.64 7.01
C PRO A 175 27.73 -5.37 5.75
N HIS A 176 27.11 -5.04 4.62
CA HIS A 176 27.38 -5.72 3.36
C HIS A 176 28.83 -5.47 2.94
N LYS A 177 29.52 -6.51 2.48
CA LYS A 177 30.95 -6.48 2.14
C LYS A 177 31.21 -6.22 0.67
N SER A 178 30.24 -6.53 -0.18
CA SER A 178 30.36 -6.40 -1.64
C SER A 178 29.01 -6.05 -2.29
N ILE A 179 29.10 -5.52 -3.50
CA ILE A 179 27.90 -5.23 -4.31
C ILE A 179 27.24 -6.52 -4.78
N GLU A 180 28.00 -7.59 -5.02
CA GLU A 180 27.49 -8.92 -5.39
C GLU A 180 26.63 -9.51 -4.27
N GLU A 181 27.13 -9.51 -3.02
CA GLU A 181 26.36 -9.92 -1.84
C GLU A 181 25.09 -9.08 -1.69
N SER A 182 25.17 -7.77 -1.95
CA SER A 182 24.01 -6.88 -1.88
C SER A 182 22.97 -7.17 -2.96
N ARG A 183 23.40 -7.49 -4.18
CA ARG A 183 22.51 -7.89 -5.27
C ARG A 183 21.78 -9.19 -4.93
N GLU A 184 22.49 -10.17 -4.38
CA GLU A 184 21.87 -11.43 -3.92
C GLU A 184 20.85 -11.21 -2.81
N ILE A 185 21.17 -10.37 -1.81
CA ILE A 185 20.23 -10.04 -0.73
C ILE A 185 19.02 -9.28 -1.28
N LEU A 186 19.24 -8.29 -2.14
CA LEU A 186 18.17 -7.52 -2.78
C LEU A 186 17.22 -8.43 -3.56
N GLN A 187 17.77 -9.34 -4.38
CA GLN A 187 16.97 -10.27 -5.18
C GLN A 187 16.16 -11.25 -4.33
N ASN A 188 16.79 -11.83 -3.29
CA ASN A 188 16.18 -12.93 -2.53
C ASN A 188 15.28 -12.47 -1.39
N VAL A 189 15.51 -11.27 -0.84
CA VAL A 189 14.85 -10.80 0.40
C VAL A 189 13.92 -9.62 0.16
N PHE A 190 14.10 -8.85 -0.91
CA PHE A 190 13.34 -7.60 -1.10
C PHE A 190 12.54 -7.60 -2.42
N ILE A 191 13.17 -7.98 -3.53
CA ILE A 191 12.49 -8.01 -4.83
C ILE A 191 11.43 -9.12 -4.82
N GLY A 192 10.21 -8.77 -5.23
CA GLY A 192 9.07 -9.69 -5.29
C GLY A 192 8.45 -10.05 -3.94
N GLN A 193 8.91 -9.47 -2.82
CA GLN A 193 8.24 -9.64 -1.54
C GLN A 193 7.03 -8.71 -1.46
N GLU A 194 5.88 -9.29 -1.11
CA GLU A 194 4.69 -8.54 -0.76
C GLU A 194 4.92 -7.78 0.56
N ASP A 195 4.37 -6.58 0.66
CA ASP A 195 4.42 -5.72 1.85
C ASP A 195 5.81 -5.25 2.32
N ILE A 196 6.83 -5.30 1.45
CA ILE A 196 8.15 -4.69 1.70
C ILE A 196 8.48 -3.71 0.57
N TRP A 197 8.82 -2.47 0.94
CA TRP A 197 9.02 -1.38 0.00
C TRP A 197 10.34 -0.65 0.19
N ALA A 198 10.82 -0.09 -0.92
CA ALA A 198 11.86 0.90 -1.01
C ALA A 198 11.28 2.29 -0.71
N ILE A 199 11.98 3.07 0.11
CA ILE A 199 11.68 4.48 0.35
C ILE A 199 12.59 5.31 -0.55
N THR A 200 12.00 6.10 -1.44
CA THR A 200 12.75 7.00 -2.32
C THR A 200 12.34 8.46 -2.11
N LEU A 201 13.28 9.39 -2.29
CA LEU A 201 12.97 10.82 -2.34
C LEU A 201 12.21 11.15 -3.61
N LYS A 202 11.15 11.94 -3.50
CA LYS A 202 10.30 12.31 -4.65
C LYS A 202 11.07 13.10 -5.72
N ASP A 203 11.89 14.05 -5.29
CA ASP A 203 12.58 14.98 -6.19
C ASP A 203 13.73 14.33 -6.95
N THR A 204 14.53 13.50 -6.27
CA THR A 204 15.76 12.91 -6.83
C THR A 204 15.56 11.46 -7.26
N ARG A 205 14.43 10.83 -6.89
CA ARG A 205 14.15 9.40 -7.03
C ARG A 205 15.21 8.50 -6.37
N GLN A 206 16.04 9.06 -5.50
CA GLN A 206 17.10 8.35 -4.80
C GLN A 206 16.52 7.43 -3.72
N LEU A 207 16.95 6.17 -3.67
CA LEU A 207 16.68 5.25 -2.57
C LEU A 207 17.36 5.72 -1.29
N ILE A 208 16.60 5.83 -0.20
CA ILE A 208 17.09 6.29 1.10
C ILE A 208 16.74 5.35 2.26
N GLY A 209 15.99 4.27 2.02
CA GLY A 209 15.56 3.38 3.09
C GLY A 209 14.65 2.25 2.63
N SER A 210 14.19 1.47 3.60
CA SER A 210 13.15 0.45 3.41
C SER A 210 12.15 0.48 4.56
N ILE A 211 10.93 0.09 4.26
CA ILE A 211 9.86 -0.13 5.24
C ILE A 211 9.00 -1.30 4.77
N GLY A 212 8.48 -2.09 5.71
CA GLY A 212 7.57 -3.17 5.38
C GLY A 212 6.73 -3.63 6.56
N ILE A 213 5.65 -4.35 6.25
CA ILE A 213 4.75 -5.00 7.20
C ILE A 213 4.87 -6.51 6.97
N VAL A 214 5.57 -7.21 7.85
CA VAL A 214 5.87 -8.63 7.73
C VAL A 214 5.16 -9.45 8.80
N PRO A 215 5.03 -10.78 8.67
CA PRO A 215 4.56 -11.63 9.77
C PRO A 215 5.37 -11.38 11.05
N ASP A 216 4.68 -11.23 12.19
CA ASP A 216 5.35 -11.10 13.49
C ASP A 216 5.82 -12.50 13.94
N PRO A 217 7.13 -12.76 14.03
CA PRO A 217 7.65 -14.09 14.37
C PRO A 217 7.26 -14.54 15.80
N LYS A 218 6.79 -13.62 16.64
CA LYS A 218 6.38 -13.90 18.03
C LYS A 218 4.88 -14.13 18.17
N ARG A 219 4.10 -14.00 17.08
CA ARG A 219 2.64 -14.09 17.12
C ARG A 219 2.10 -14.94 15.97
N GLU A 220 1.29 -15.92 16.33
CA GLU A 220 0.60 -16.77 15.35
C GLU A 220 -0.68 -16.13 14.78
N ASN A 221 -1.11 -14.98 15.31
CA ASN A 221 -2.33 -14.31 14.85
C ASN A 221 -2.11 -13.63 13.48
N PRO A 222 -2.79 -14.08 12.41
CA PRO A 222 -2.59 -13.53 11.06
C PRO A 222 -3.09 -12.09 10.89
N GLN A 223 -3.95 -11.59 11.79
CA GLN A 223 -4.41 -10.18 11.80
C GLN A 223 -3.41 -9.25 12.50
N VAL A 224 -2.26 -9.79 12.93
CA VAL A 224 -1.14 -9.03 13.47
C VAL A 224 0.05 -9.16 12.53
N ARG A 225 0.69 -8.03 12.26
CA ARG A 225 1.92 -7.94 11.49
C ARG A 225 2.90 -7.00 12.16
N MET A 226 4.18 -7.22 11.92
CA MET A 226 5.28 -6.44 12.45
C MET A 226 5.78 -5.46 11.40
N LEU A 227 5.86 -4.20 11.79
CA LEU A 227 6.50 -3.13 11.04
C LEU A 227 8.03 -3.23 11.20
N GLY A 228 8.73 -3.36 10.09
CA GLY A 228 10.19 -3.30 10.01
C GLY A 228 10.62 -2.14 9.13
N TYR A 229 11.71 -1.46 9.48
CA TYR A 229 12.25 -0.38 8.66
C TYR A 229 13.72 -0.09 8.93
N TRP A 230 14.38 0.51 7.95
CA TRP A 230 15.70 1.13 8.09
C TRP A 230 15.77 2.36 7.17
N LEU A 231 16.61 3.33 7.55
CA LEU A 231 16.81 4.57 6.79
C LEU A 231 18.30 4.85 6.75
N ASP A 232 18.82 5.28 5.60
CA ASP A 232 20.20 5.71 5.43
C ASP A 232 20.58 6.82 6.42
N GLU A 233 21.81 6.76 6.93
CA GLU A 233 22.30 7.65 7.99
C GLU A 233 22.29 9.13 7.57
N ALA A 234 22.57 9.44 6.31
CA ALA A 234 22.56 10.83 5.82
C ALA A 234 21.14 11.46 5.85
N HIS A 235 20.11 10.64 6.07
CA HIS A 235 18.71 11.04 6.06
C HIS A 235 18.07 11.02 7.46
N TRP A 236 18.84 10.68 8.51
CA TRP A 236 18.36 10.67 9.88
C TRP A 236 18.00 12.07 10.40
N GLY A 237 17.03 12.12 11.32
CA GLY A 237 16.61 13.37 11.98
C GLY A 237 15.77 14.32 11.11
N LYS A 238 15.54 14.00 9.83
CA LYS A 238 14.77 14.83 8.88
C LYS A 238 13.27 14.51 8.82
N GLY A 239 12.82 13.52 9.62
CA GLY A 239 11.42 13.12 9.72
C GLY A 239 10.93 12.13 8.66
N TYR A 240 11.76 11.74 7.69
CA TYR A 240 11.35 10.84 6.60
C TYR A 240 10.79 9.50 7.07
N MET A 241 11.45 8.85 8.03
CA MET A 241 10.93 7.57 8.52
C MET A 241 9.59 7.74 9.26
N THR A 242 9.39 8.83 10.00
CA THR A 242 8.09 9.10 10.63
C THR A 242 6.98 9.24 9.58
N GLU A 243 7.25 9.96 8.49
CA GLU A 243 6.33 10.12 7.35
C GLU A 243 6.04 8.77 6.65
N ALA A 244 7.07 7.99 6.36
CA ALA A 244 6.93 6.67 5.73
C ALA A 244 6.11 5.69 6.59
N VAL A 245 6.38 5.65 7.90
CA VAL A 245 5.61 4.84 8.85
C VAL A 245 4.14 5.22 8.83
N GLN A 246 3.80 6.50 8.76
CA GLN A 246 2.40 6.92 8.69
C GLN A 246 1.69 6.41 7.44
N ALA A 247 2.35 6.46 6.27
CA ALA A 247 1.78 5.95 5.04
C ALA A 247 1.48 4.44 5.14
N VAL A 248 2.48 3.66 5.57
CA VAL A 248 2.41 2.20 5.68
C VAL A 248 1.43 1.75 6.76
N LEU A 249 1.30 2.47 7.88
CA LEU A 249 0.29 2.19 8.89
C LEU A 249 -1.13 2.33 8.34
N ASN A 250 -1.39 3.30 7.45
CA ASN A 250 -2.73 3.45 6.86
C ASN A 250 -3.07 2.26 5.99
N TYR A 251 -2.11 1.82 5.18
CA TYR A 251 -2.26 0.62 4.38
C TYR A 251 -2.53 -0.61 5.26
N GLY A 252 -1.74 -0.80 6.32
CA GLY A 252 -1.92 -1.92 7.24
C GLY A 252 -3.30 -1.94 7.92
N PHE A 253 -3.85 -0.79 8.33
CA PHE A 253 -5.16 -0.76 8.99
C PHE A 253 -6.34 -0.70 8.01
N ASN A 254 -6.21 -0.05 6.85
CA ASN A 254 -7.33 0.18 5.93
C ASN A 254 -7.40 -0.85 4.80
N GLU A 255 -6.27 -1.27 4.24
CA GLU A 255 -6.25 -2.23 3.13
C GLU A 255 -6.11 -3.67 3.67
N LEU A 256 -5.12 -3.90 4.54
CA LEU A 256 -4.91 -5.23 5.15
C LEU A 256 -5.87 -5.52 6.32
N GLN A 257 -6.63 -4.52 6.79
CA GLN A 257 -7.60 -4.64 7.89
C GLN A 257 -6.99 -5.26 9.16
N LEU A 258 -5.72 -4.96 9.45
CA LEU A 258 -5.03 -5.50 10.61
C LEU A 258 -5.67 -5.00 11.91
N SER A 259 -5.70 -5.87 12.93
CA SER A 259 -6.19 -5.50 14.26
C SER A 259 -5.09 -4.84 15.10
N LEU A 260 -3.83 -5.17 14.83
CA LEU A 260 -2.66 -4.73 15.57
C LEU A 260 -1.45 -4.69 14.64
N ILE A 261 -0.63 -3.65 14.76
CA ILE A 261 0.70 -3.59 14.14
C ILE A 261 1.75 -3.53 15.24
N THR A 262 2.73 -4.42 15.21
CA THR A 262 3.83 -4.46 16.18
C THR A 262 5.11 -3.88 15.60
N ALA A 263 6.06 -3.54 16.46
CA ALA A 263 7.41 -3.16 16.04
C ALA A 263 8.40 -3.49 17.16
N ASN A 264 9.61 -3.88 16.81
CA ASN A 264 10.68 -4.14 17.76
C ASN A 264 11.87 -3.23 17.47
N CYS A 265 12.59 -2.83 18.52
CA CYS A 265 13.86 -2.11 18.36
C CYS A 265 14.80 -2.42 19.52
N TYR A 266 16.09 -2.20 19.33
CA TYR A 266 17.06 -2.33 20.42
C TYR A 266 16.92 -1.20 21.46
N PRO A 267 17.16 -1.48 22.76
CA PRO A 267 17.10 -0.47 23.82
C PRO A 267 18.01 0.75 23.63
N HIS A 268 19.14 0.57 22.94
CA HIS A 268 20.09 1.64 22.63
C HIS A 268 19.70 2.46 21.38
N ASN A 269 18.81 1.95 20.51
CA ASN A 269 18.35 2.66 19.33
C ASN A 269 17.23 3.67 19.67
N LYS A 270 17.64 4.78 20.30
CA LYS A 270 16.72 5.85 20.73
C LYS A 270 15.98 6.54 19.57
N ARG A 271 16.57 6.54 18.37
CA ARG A 271 15.93 7.12 17.18
C ARG A 271 14.71 6.32 16.76
N SER A 272 14.83 4.99 16.71
CA SER A 272 13.69 4.13 16.40
C SER A 272 12.59 4.22 17.47
N GLN A 273 12.95 4.23 18.76
CA GLN A 273 11.99 4.45 19.86
C GLN A 273 11.18 5.74 19.66
N GLN A 274 11.85 6.85 19.31
CA GLN A 274 11.19 8.12 19.03
C GLN A 274 10.28 8.08 17.79
N VAL A 275 10.66 7.36 16.73
CA VAL A 275 9.81 7.16 15.54
C VAL A 275 8.54 6.41 15.91
N LEU A 276 8.65 5.35 16.70
CA LEU A 276 7.51 4.55 17.15
C LEU A 276 6.58 5.38 18.06
N GLU A 277 7.13 6.04 19.08
CA GLU A 277 6.36 6.86 20.01
C GLU A 277 5.64 8.04 19.32
N ARG A 278 6.27 8.69 18.34
CA ARG A 278 5.66 9.77 17.54
C ARG A 278 4.55 9.30 16.61
N ASN A 279 4.53 8.01 16.31
CA ASN A 279 3.46 7.36 15.53
C ASN A 279 2.43 6.66 16.44
N GLY A 280 2.47 6.95 17.74
CA GLY A 280 1.47 6.50 18.71
C GLY A 280 1.65 5.05 19.16
N PHE A 281 2.77 4.40 18.83
CA PHE A 281 3.07 3.06 19.33
C PHE A 281 3.23 3.07 20.85
N ILE A 282 2.72 2.01 21.47
CA ILE A 282 2.71 1.79 22.91
C ILE A 282 3.77 0.74 23.23
N CYS A 283 4.61 1.00 24.23
CA CYS A 283 5.58 0.03 24.71
C CYS A 283 4.84 -1.12 25.41
N GLU A 284 4.98 -2.33 24.86
CA GLU A 284 4.43 -3.57 25.42
C GLU A 284 5.29 -4.09 26.56
N GLY A 285 6.61 -4.00 26.40
CA GLY A 285 7.58 -4.52 27.35
C GLY A 285 8.95 -4.78 26.72
N VAL A 286 9.76 -5.55 27.44
CA VAL A 286 11.13 -5.90 27.03
C VAL A 286 11.25 -7.41 26.99
N LEU A 287 11.74 -7.94 25.86
CA LEU A 287 12.21 -9.32 25.79
C LEU A 287 13.70 -9.33 26.07
N HIS A 288 14.08 -9.89 27.21
CA HIS A 288 15.48 -9.98 27.60
C HIS A 288 16.20 -11.07 26.82
N GLN A 289 17.43 -10.78 26.37
CA GLN A 289 18.27 -11.70 25.60
C GLN A 289 17.57 -12.27 24.36
N ALA A 290 16.79 -11.43 23.67
CA ALA A 290 15.93 -11.82 22.56
C ALA A 290 16.69 -12.24 21.30
N GLU A 291 17.90 -11.71 21.10
CA GLU A 291 18.65 -11.92 19.86
C GLU A 291 20.15 -12.08 20.11
N LEU A 292 20.74 -13.09 19.47
CA LEU A 292 22.18 -13.22 19.29
C LEU A 292 22.55 -12.61 17.93
N THR A 293 23.17 -11.45 17.96
CA THR A 293 23.60 -10.75 16.74
C THR A 293 24.82 -11.42 16.10
N TYR A 294 25.06 -11.12 14.82
CA TYR A 294 26.15 -11.70 14.03
C TYR A 294 27.56 -11.50 14.62
N ASN A 295 27.74 -10.48 15.48
CA ASN A 295 29.01 -10.17 16.15
C ASN A 295 29.14 -10.81 17.55
N GLY A 296 28.22 -11.71 17.91
CA GLY A 296 28.24 -12.47 19.16
C GLY A 296 27.65 -11.74 20.36
N ASN A 297 27.11 -10.53 20.19
CA ASN A 297 26.43 -9.82 21.27
C ASN A 297 24.99 -10.30 21.43
N ILE A 298 24.56 -10.45 22.67
CA ILE A 298 23.18 -10.77 23.03
C ILE A 298 22.48 -9.47 23.42
N TYR A 299 21.37 -9.15 22.76
CA TYR A 299 20.59 -7.94 23.04
C TYR A 299 19.15 -8.24 23.43
N ASP A 300 18.60 -7.34 24.25
CA ASP A 300 17.18 -7.25 24.53
C ASP A 300 16.43 -6.60 23.35
N HIS A 301 15.15 -6.91 23.21
CA HIS A 301 14.24 -6.20 22.30
C HIS A 301 13.21 -5.41 23.10
N LEU A 302 13.08 -4.12 22.80
CA LEU A 302 11.91 -3.34 23.21
C LEU A 302 10.77 -3.65 22.23
N CYS A 303 9.65 -4.12 22.76
CA CYS A 303 8.48 -4.49 21.98
C CYS A 303 7.45 -3.37 22.06
N TYR A 304 6.93 -2.98 20.89
CA TYR A 304 5.91 -1.96 20.74
C TYR A 304 4.72 -2.50 19.95
N TYR A 305 3.54 -1.95 20.21
CA TYR A 305 2.35 -2.25 19.44
C TYR A 305 1.50 -1.00 19.18
N LEU A 306 0.70 -1.07 18.13
CA LEU A 306 -0.25 -0.05 17.74
C LEU A 306 -1.59 -0.73 17.42
N PRO A 307 -2.62 -0.53 18.26
CA PRO A 307 -3.94 -1.11 18.00
C PRO A 307 -4.68 -0.33 16.92
N ASN A 308 -5.55 -1.01 16.17
CA ASN A 308 -6.41 -0.34 15.21
C ASN A 308 -7.44 0.58 15.91
N ILE A 309 -7.85 1.64 15.22
CA ILE A 309 -8.99 2.48 15.58
C ILE A 309 -10.11 2.14 14.60
N CYS A 310 -11.22 1.61 15.09
CA CYS A 310 -12.35 1.21 14.23
C CYS A 310 -13.66 1.87 14.67
N ARG A 311 -14.66 1.85 13.80
CA ARG A 311 -16.03 2.25 14.15
C ARG A 311 -16.70 1.10 14.91
N PRO A 312 -17.42 1.39 16.00
CA PRO A 312 -18.13 0.37 16.74
C PRO A 312 -19.36 -0.14 15.98
N ALA A 313 -19.70 -1.41 16.20
CA ALA A 313 -21.00 -1.96 15.85
C ALA A 313 -22.05 -1.61 16.92
N SER A 314 -23.34 -1.80 16.62
CA SER A 314 -24.41 -1.52 17.60
C SER A 314 -24.32 -2.38 18.86
N GLU A 315 -23.76 -3.58 18.75
CA GLU A 315 -23.50 -4.50 19.87
C GLU A 315 -22.42 -3.98 20.83
N ASP A 316 -21.53 -3.10 20.36
CA ASP A 316 -20.44 -2.54 21.16
C ASP A 316 -20.91 -1.45 22.13
N TYR A 317 -22.13 -0.92 21.96
CA TYR A 317 -22.58 0.27 22.68
C TYR A 317 -22.69 0.02 24.20
N ASP A 318 -22.99 -1.21 24.62
CA ASP A 318 -23.02 -1.56 26.04
C ASP A 318 -21.60 -1.61 26.63
N GLU A 319 -20.62 -2.09 25.87
CA GLU A 319 -19.22 -2.09 26.30
C GLU A 319 -18.65 -0.66 26.32
N ILE A 320 -18.97 0.18 25.34
CA ILE A 320 -18.63 1.61 25.33
C ILE A 320 -19.24 2.32 26.54
N LEU A 321 -20.51 2.04 26.86
CA LEU A 321 -21.18 2.60 28.03
C LEU A 321 -20.48 2.22 29.33
N GLN A 322 -19.98 0.98 29.44
CA GLN A 322 -19.20 0.54 30.59
C GLN A 322 -17.90 1.34 30.72
N VAL A 323 -17.18 1.54 29.60
CA VAL A 323 -15.95 2.36 29.60
C VAL A 323 -16.25 3.80 30.01
N TRP A 324 -17.34 4.38 29.53
CA TRP A 324 -17.80 5.71 29.93
C TRP A 324 -18.06 5.76 31.45
N GLU A 325 -18.87 4.83 31.96
CA GLU A 325 -19.26 4.79 33.38
C GLU A 325 -18.03 4.64 34.30
N ASP A 326 -17.15 3.68 34.01
CA ASP A 326 -15.94 3.43 34.79
C ASP A 326 -15.02 4.65 34.79
N SER A 327 -14.88 5.31 33.63
CA SER A 327 -14.06 6.51 33.48
C SER A 327 -14.63 7.70 34.24
N VAL A 328 -15.95 7.93 34.14
CA VAL A 328 -16.66 9.01 34.83
C VAL A 328 -16.55 8.83 36.34
N ARG A 329 -16.80 7.63 36.87
CA ARG A 329 -16.65 7.33 38.31
C ARG A 329 -15.23 7.58 38.83
N HIS A 330 -14.23 7.36 37.98
CA HIS A 330 -12.83 7.54 38.34
C HIS A 330 -12.34 9.00 38.25
N THR A 331 -12.95 9.83 37.42
CA THR A 331 -12.42 11.18 37.08
C THR A 331 -13.36 12.33 37.43
N HIS A 332 -14.66 12.09 37.53
CA HIS A 332 -15.70 13.09 37.79
C HIS A 332 -16.24 12.93 39.22
N HIS A 333 -15.35 13.04 40.22
CA HIS A 333 -15.73 12.92 41.64
C HIS A 333 -16.76 13.96 42.11
N PHE A 334 -17.02 14.99 41.30
CA PHE A 334 -18.03 16.02 41.52
C PHE A 334 -19.45 15.61 41.09
N LEU A 335 -19.60 14.51 40.34
CA LEU A 335 -20.90 13.96 39.99
C LEU A 335 -21.39 12.98 41.06
N THR A 336 -22.66 13.11 41.45
CA THR A 336 -23.32 12.18 42.37
C THR A 336 -23.74 10.90 41.65
N GLU A 337 -23.97 9.82 42.41
CA GLU A 337 -24.48 8.56 41.86
C GLU A 337 -25.79 8.76 41.08
N GLU A 338 -26.70 9.59 41.62
CA GLU A 338 -27.97 9.94 40.98
C GLU A 338 -27.76 10.60 39.61
N HIS A 339 -26.76 11.49 39.47
CA HIS A 339 -26.43 12.10 38.20
C HIS A 339 -25.86 11.07 37.21
N ILE A 340 -25.01 10.15 37.65
CA ILE A 340 -24.47 9.11 36.77
C ILE A 340 -25.60 8.22 36.24
N GLN A 341 -26.52 7.77 37.11
CA GLN A 341 -27.68 6.98 36.70
C GLN A 341 -28.64 7.76 35.80
N PHE A 342 -28.72 9.08 35.94
CA PHE A 342 -29.48 9.94 35.04
C PHE A 342 -28.87 10.04 33.63
N TYR A 343 -27.54 10.26 33.52
CA TYR A 343 -26.87 10.40 32.21
C TYR A 343 -26.68 9.07 31.49
N LYS A 344 -26.53 7.95 32.21
CA LYS A 344 -26.30 6.61 31.64
C LYS A 344 -27.26 6.22 30.50
N PRO A 345 -28.60 6.30 30.65
CA PRO A 345 -29.53 5.99 29.56
C PRO A 345 -29.49 7.03 28.42
N LEU A 346 -29.16 8.30 28.71
CA LEU A 346 -29.02 9.35 27.69
C LEU A 346 -27.80 9.09 26.81
N VAL A 347 -26.65 8.78 27.43
CA VAL A 347 -25.42 8.41 26.72
C VAL A 347 -25.69 7.23 25.82
N ARG A 348 -26.25 6.15 26.38
CA ARG A 348 -26.48 4.89 25.65
C ARG A 348 -27.44 5.00 24.47
N ASN A 349 -28.54 5.73 24.63
CA ASN A 349 -29.65 5.73 23.68
C ASN A 349 -29.66 6.94 22.74
N HIS A 350 -29.01 8.04 23.13
CA HIS A 350 -29.06 9.30 22.37
C HIS A 350 -27.68 9.79 21.98
N TYR A 351 -26.73 9.91 22.93
CA TYR A 351 -25.47 10.58 22.60
C TYR A 351 -24.51 9.72 21.79
N LEU A 352 -24.39 8.43 22.10
CA LEU A 352 -23.53 7.52 21.33
C LEU A 352 -23.96 7.42 19.86
N SER A 353 -25.26 7.47 19.57
CA SER A 353 -25.79 7.43 18.20
C SER A 353 -25.77 8.79 17.49
N ALA A 354 -25.60 9.89 18.23
CA ALA A 354 -25.58 11.25 17.68
C ALA A 354 -24.19 11.71 17.21
N VAL A 355 -23.13 10.95 17.52
CA VAL A 355 -21.74 11.30 17.19
C VAL A 355 -21.09 10.24 16.30
N GLU A 356 -20.08 10.64 15.54
CA GLU A 356 -19.21 9.71 14.82
C GLU A 356 -18.27 9.01 15.83
N LEU A 357 -18.60 7.77 16.19
CA LEU A 357 -17.85 7.00 17.18
C LEU A 357 -16.63 6.26 16.60
N TYR A 358 -15.58 6.25 17.41
CA TYR A 358 -14.34 5.52 17.20
C TYR A 358 -13.95 4.78 18.48
N ILE A 359 -13.48 3.55 18.36
CA ILE A 359 -13.07 2.70 19.49
C ILE A 359 -11.66 2.17 19.28
N ILE A 360 -10.97 1.91 20.39
CA ILE A 360 -9.74 1.12 20.44
C ILE A 360 -9.99 -0.11 21.29
N ARG A 361 -9.67 -1.28 20.72
CA ARG A 361 -9.64 -2.55 21.44
C ARG A 361 -8.22 -2.86 21.90
N ASN A 362 -8.09 -3.44 23.09
CA ASN A 362 -6.82 -4.00 23.53
C ASN A 362 -6.56 -5.37 22.88
N THR A 363 -5.44 -5.98 23.22
CA THR A 363 -5.02 -7.30 22.73
C THR A 363 -5.98 -8.44 23.06
N ASN A 364 -6.86 -8.26 24.05
CA ASN A 364 -7.89 -9.22 24.43
C ASN A 364 -9.24 -8.96 23.72
N GLY A 365 -9.29 -8.01 22.78
CA GLY A 365 -10.50 -7.63 22.05
C GLY A 365 -11.48 -6.75 22.82
N LYS A 366 -11.16 -6.33 24.05
CA LYS A 366 -12.02 -5.44 24.84
C LYS A 366 -11.84 -3.98 24.46
N ILE A 367 -12.94 -3.22 24.42
CA ILE A 367 -12.90 -1.77 24.22
C ILE A 367 -12.27 -1.12 25.45
N VAL A 368 -11.16 -0.42 25.24
CA VAL A 368 -10.39 0.24 26.31
C VAL A 368 -10.42 1.76 26.20
N ALA A 369 -10.76 2.28 25.03
CA ALA A 369 -10.94 3.71 24.81
C ALA A 369 -11.95 3.95 23.69
N PHE A 370 -12.67 5.06 23.76
CA PHE A 370 -13.52 5.51 22.68
C PHE A 370 -13.50 7.03 22.54
N MET A 371 -13.88 7.49 21.35
CA MET A 371 -14.00 8.88 20.99
C MET A 371 -15.28 9.10 20.19
N GLY A 372 -15.99 10.20 20.47
CA GLY A 372 -17.13 10.67 19.70
C GLY A 372 -16.82 12.03 19.09
N LEU A 373 -17.04 12.17 17.78
CA LEU A 373 -16.89 13.42 17.05
C LEU A 373 -18.26 13.95 16.61
N SER A 374 -18.52 15.23 16.81
CA SER A 374 -19.62 15.97 16.17
C SER A 374 -19.06 17.09 15.32
N ASP A 375 -19.83 17.58 14.33
CA ASP A 375 -19.51 18.62 13.33
C ASP A 375 -18.10 19.25 13.37
N GLU A 376 -17.74 20.00 14.42
CA GLU A 376 -16.44 20.65 14.58
C GLU A 376 -15.63 20.27 15.83
N LEU A 377 -16.12 19.34 16.66
CA LEU A 377 -15.61 19.14 18.02
C LEU A 377 -15.54 17.67 18.45
N ILE A 378 -14.56 17.44 19.33
CA ILE A 378 -14.38 16.17 20.02
C ILE A 378 -15.29 16.19 21.26
N GLU A 379 -16.50 15.66 21.14
CA GLU A 379 -17.53 15.64 22.19
C GLU A 379 -17.17 14.72 23.35
N MET A 380 -16.56 13.58 23.02
CA MET A 380 -16.31 12.51 23.97
C MET A 380 -14.94 11.93 23.70
N LEU A 381 -14.13 11.81 24.75
CA LEU A 381 -12.88 11.06 24.71
C LEU A 381 -12.66 10.43 26.07
N PHE A 382 -12.79 9.10 26.12
CA PHE A 382 -12.69 8.33 27.37
C PHE A 382 -11.73 7.16 27.20
N VAL A 383 -10.99 6.89 28.26
CA VAL A 383 -10.06 5.76 28.37
C VAL A 383 -10.33 5.08 29.70
N SER A 384 -10.56 3.76 29.66
CA SER A 384 -10.82 2.94 30.83
C SER A 384 -9.75 3.17 31.92
N PRO A 385 -10.11 3.32 33.20
CA PRO A 385 -9.18 3.71 34.27
C PRO A 385 -7.90 2.87 34.35
N GLY A 386 -7.99 1.55 34.16
CA GLY A 386 -6.83 0.63 34.20
C GLY A 386 -5.89 0.74 32.98
N GLU A 387 -6.31 1.48 31.96
CA GLU A 387 -5.62 1.64 30.68
C GLU A 387 -5.15 3.10 30.46
N GLN A 388 -5.43 4.00 31.40
CA GLN A 388 -4.96 5.38 31.37
C GLN A 388 -3.43 5.44 31.49
N GLY A 389 -2.82 6.43 30.84
CA GLY A 389 -1.37 6.60 30.80
C GLY A 389 -0.63 5.72 29.80
N LYS A 390 -1.31 4.75 29.17
CA LYS A 390 -0.71 3.87 28.13
C LYS A 390 -0.70 4.47 26.72
N GLY A 391 -1.30 5.65 26.52
CA GLY A 391 -1.24 6.38 25.23
C GLY A 391 -2.49 6.28 24.35
N TYR A 392 -3.51 5.48 24.71
CA TYR A 392 -4.75 5.37 23.92
C TYR A 392 -5.48 6.70 23.67
N GLY A 393 -5.57 7.54 24.71
CA GLY A 393 -6.20 8.86 24.58
C GLY A 393 -5.44 9.78 23.61
N ARG A 394 -4.10 9.75 23.64
CA ARG A 394 -3.27 10.47 22.67
C ARG A 394 -3.52 9.96 21.26
N ARG A 395 -3.59 8.65 21.07
CA ARG A 395 -3.83 8.02 19.77
C ARG A 395 -5.18 8.41 19.16
N LEU A 396 -6.26 8.42 19.95
CA LEU A 396 -7.57 8.89 19.50
C LEU A 396 -7.54 10.38 19.12
N LEU A 397 -6.89 11.20 19.94
CA LEU A 397 -6.76 12.64 19.69
C LEU A 397 -5.92 12.95 18.43
N GLU A 398 -4.82 12.24 18.21
CA GLU A 398 -3.99 12.35 17.00
C GLU A 398 -4.77 11.90 15.76
N TYR A 399 -5.62 10.87 15.87
CA TYR A 399 -6.51 10.47 14.81
C TYR A 399 -7.54 11.57 14.50
N ALA A 400 -8.20 12.13 15.51
CA ALA A 400 -9.15 13.23 15.32
C ALA A 400 -8.52 14.44 14.62
N THR A 401 -7.35 14.86 15.09
CA THR A 401 -6.66 16.05 14.58
C THR A 401 -6.07 15.85 13.19
N ARG A 402 -5.41 14.72 12.91
CA ARG A 402 -4.73 14.49 11.63
C ARG A 402 -5.65 13.94 10.53
N ARG A 403 -6.60 13.07 10.88
CA ARG A 403 -7.48 12.40 9.90
C ARG A 403 -8.81 13.11 9.72
N LYS A 404 -9.37 13.59 10.82
CA LYS A 404 -10.69 14.23 10.84
C LYS A 404 -10.63 15.75 10.90
N GLN A 405 -9.42 16.32 11.02
CA GLN A 405 -9.19 17.77 11.10
C GLN A 405 -9.98 18.42 12.25
N MET A 406 -10.28 17.66 13.29
CA MET A 406 -10.97 18.14 14.49
C MET A 406 -9.96 18.77 15.44
N ASN A 407 -10.08 20.08 15.65
CA ASN A 407 -9.14 20.87 16.45
C ASN A 407 -9.76 21.51 17.69
N LYS A 408 -11.05 21.28 17.98
CA LYS A 408 -11.77 21.79 19.16
C LYS A 408 -12.19 20.66 20.09
N VAL A 409 -12.16 20.93 21.39
CA VAL A 409 -12.62 20.01 22.44
C VAL A 409 -13.17 20.78 23.62
N ASP A 410 -14.23 20.25 24.21
CA ASP A 410 -14.82 20.77 25.43
C ASP A 410 -14.49 19.85 26.60
N VAL A 411 -14.17 20.46 27.74
CA VAL A 411 -13.83 19.72 28.97
C VAL A 411 -14.43 20.41 30.17
N ASN A 412 -14.97 19.64 31.11
CA ASN A 412 -15.40 20.20 32.40
C ASN A 412 -14.21 20.81 33.14
N GLU A 413 -14.35 22.04 33.62
CA GLU A 413 -13.31 22.78 34.33
C GLU A 413 -12.79 22.00 35.55
N GLN A 414 -13.66 21.27 36.23
CA GLN A 414 -13.32 20.47 37.41
C GLN A 414 -12.54 19.17 37.09
N ASN A 415 -12.39 18.80 35.81
CA ASN A 415 -11.65 17.62 35.40
C ASN A 415 -10.18 17.98 35.10
N ASP A 416 -9.41 18.26 36.15
CA ASP A 416 -8.01 18.67 36.08
C ASP A 416 -7.13 17.68 35.29
N LYS A 417 -7.44 16.38 35.37
CA LYS A 417 -6.72 15.32 34.65
C LYS A 417 -6.89 15.47 33.13
N ALA A 418 -8.14 15.63 32.67
CA ALA A 418 -8.44 15.78 31.25
C ALA A 418 -7.93 17.13 30.72
N LEU A 419 -8.14 18.22 31.47
CA LEU A 419 -7.62 19.54 31.12
C LEU A 419 -6.09 19.50 30.95
N GLY A 420 -5.37 18.95 31.94
CA GLY A 420 -3.92 18.80 31.87
C GLY A 420 -3.46 17.89 30.73
N PHE A 421 -4.26 16.90 30.33
CA PHE A 421 -3.99 16.09 29.15
C PHE A 421 -4.06 16.92 27.86
N TYR A 422 -5.14 17.66 27.62
CA TYR A 422 -5.29 18.49 26.41
C TYR A 422 -4.25 19.60 26.32
N LEU A 423 -3.94 20.28 27.43
CA LEU A 423 -2.90 21.31 27.48
C LEU A 423 -1.51 20.74 27.10
N ARG A 424 -1.17 19.53 27.57
CA ARG A 424 0.09 18.85 27.16
C ARG A 424 0.09 18.45 25.69
N MET A 425 -1.07 18.26 25.08
CA MET A 425 -1.23 17.98 23.66
C MET A 425 -1.24 19.26 22.81
N GLY A 426 -1.09 20.44 23.42
CA GLY A 426 -0.92 21.72 22.73
C GLY A 426 -2.21 22.53 22.57
N PHE A 427 -3.34 22.04 23.08
CA PHE A 427 -4.59 22.80 23.08
C PHE A 427 -4.47 24.03 23.98
N ARG A 428 -5.19 25.10 23.62
CA ARG A 428 -5.28 26.34 24.40
C ARG A 428 -6.73 26.62 24.75
N ILE A 429 -6.97 27.15 25.94
CA ILE A 429 -8.30 27.59 26.36
C ILE A 429 -8.66 28.85 25.56
N ILE A 430 -9.80 28.81 24.87
CA ILE A 430 -10.33 29.92 24.07
C ILE A 430 -11.63 30.50 24.63
N GLY A 431 -12.29 29.79 25.54
CA GLY A 431 -13.55 30.22 26.14
C GLY A 431 -13.92 29.41 27.38
N ARG A 432 -14.95 29.89 28.10
CA ARG A 432 -15.50 29.25 29.29
C ARG A 432 -16.98 29.57 29.42
N ASP A 433 -17.79 28.54 29.59
CA ASP A 433 -19.21 28.65 29.97
C ASP A 433 -19.39 28.36 31.46
N GLU A 434 -20.31 29.07 32.12
CA GLU A 434 -20.59 28.90 33.56
C GLU A 434 -21.39 27.63 33.87
N THR A 435 -22.12 27.10 32.89
CA THR A 435 -23.01 25.94 33.05
C THR A 435 -22.82 24.94 31.91
N ASP A 436 -23.23 23.69 32.13
CA ASP A 436 -23.28 22.69 31.06
C ASP A 436 -24.44 22.93 30.08
N GLY A 437 -24.52 22.11 29.02
CA GLY A 437 -25.61 22.17 28.04
C GLY A 437 -27.03 21.92 28.60
N MET A 438 -27.16 21.53 29.88
CA MET A 438 -28.44 21.40 30.59
C MET A 438 -28.65 22.50 31.65
N GLY A 439 -27.78 23.50 31.72
CA GLY A 439 -27.86 24.60 32.68
C GLY A 439 -27.44 24.23 34.11
N LYS A 440 -26.78 23.09 34.33
CA LYS A 440 -26.23 22.72 35.64
C LYS A 440 -24.93 23.46 35.91
N PRO A 441 -24.55 23.71 37.18
CA PRO A 441 -23.35 24.48 37.56
C PRO A 441 -22.05 23.66 37.38
N TYR A 442 -21.83 23.17 36.17
CA TYR A 442 -20.64 22.43 35.76
C TYR A 442 -19.98 23.21 34.61
N PRO A 443 -19.08 24.17 34.92
CA PRO A 443 -18.44 24.99 33.91
C PRO A 443 -17.70 24.16 32.86
N ILE A 444 -17.79 24.59 31.61
CA ILE A 444 -17.14 23.95 30.46
C ILE A 444 -16.05 24.90 29.96
N LEU A 445 -14.85 24.38 29.76
CA LEU A 445 -13.76 25.07 29.09
C LEU A 445 -13.73 24.64 27.63
N HIS A 446 -13.72 25.62 26.73
CA HIS A 446 -13.56 25.40 25.29
C HIS A 446 -12.08 25.49 24.96
N LEU A 447 -11.54 24.42 24.40
CA LEU A 447 -10.14 24.31 24.03
C LEU A 447 -9.99 24.15 22.51
N GLN A 448 -8.97 24.80 21.95
CA GLN A 448 -8.65 24.68 20.53
C GLN A 448 -7.14 24.51 20.33
N LEU A 449 -6.76 23.63 19.39
CA LEU A 449 -5.41 23.59 18.87
C LEU A 449 -5.16 24.81 17.97
N PRO A 450 -4.03 25.52 18.13
CA PRO A 450 -3.65 26.59 17.21
C PRO A 450 -3.62 26.04 15.79
N GLU A 451 -4.22 26.75 14.84
CA GLU A 451 -3.98 26.47 13.43
C GLU A 451 -2.49 26.57 13.15
N ALA A 452 -1.95 25.63 12.38
CA ALA A 452 -0.57 25.74 11.94
C ALA A 452 -0.43 27.06 11.18
N GLU A 453 0.42 27.97 11.67
CA GLU A 453 0.85 29.11 10.86
C GLU A 453 1.49 28.51 9.60
N ASN A 454 0.77 28.56 8.48
CA ASN A 454 1.33 28.27 7.17
C ASN A 454 2.46 29.28 6.96
N GLY A 455 3.67 28.87 7.32
CA GLY A 455 4.91 29.61 7.12
C GLY A 455 5.21 29.67 5.63
N ASN A 456 4.45 30.49 4.91
CA ASN A 456 4.93 31.12 3.69
C ASN A 456 6.01 32.13 4.13
N LYS A 457 7.27 31.71 4.07
CA LYS A 457 8.43 32.58 3.82
C LYS A 457 9.65 31.78 3.40
#